data_AF-A0A524GUT9-F1
#
_entry.id   AF-A0A524GUT9-F1
#
_cell.length_a   1.000
_cell.length_b   1.000
_cell.length_c   1.000
_cell.angle_alpha   90.00
_cell.angle_beta   90.00
_cell.angle_gamma   90.00
#
_symmetry.space_group_name_H-M   'P 1'
#
loop_
_entity.id
_entity.type
_entity.pdbx_description
1 polymer ?
#
loop_
_entity_poly.entity_id
_entity_poly.type
_entity_poly.pdbx_seq_one_letter_code
_entity_poly.pdbx_strand_id
1 'polypeptide(L)' 'MIGDSVVSASELRDNCSDILDRVDTARVRVQKYGEDRAYIISVRELRALEETIAILENQN' A
#
# COMPACT_ATOMS: atom_id res chain seq x y z
N MET A 1 -3.23 1.41 -16.35
CA MET A 1 -3.98 2.05 -15.25
C MET A 1 -3.62 1.24 -14.01
N ILE A 2 -2.80 1.75 -13.09
CA ILE A 2 -2.51 1.05 -11.83
C ILE A 2 -3.80 1.17 -11.02
N GLY A 3 -4.56 0.07 -10.93
CA GLY A 3 -5.84 0.08 -10.24
C GLY A 3 -5.60 0.02 -8.74
N ASP A 4 -5.90 1.11 -8.03
CA ASP A 4 -5.91 1.11 -6.57
C ASP A 4 -7.02 0.17 -6.08
N SER A 5 -6.62 -0.98 -5.54
CA SER A 5 -7.58 -1.88 -4.90
C SER A 5 -7.91 -1.36 -3.52
N VAL A 6 -9.20 -1.26 -3.20
CA VAL A 6 -9.66 -0.95 -1.85
C VAL A 6 -10.22 -2.23 -1.24
N VAL A 7 -9.76 -2.56 -0.03
CA VAL A 7 -10.22 -3.73 0.72
C VAL A 7 -10.59 -3.32 2.14
N SER A 8 -11.56 -4.01 2.73
CA SER A 8 -11.85 -3.83 4.16
C SER A 8 -10.83 -4.56 5.03
N ALA A 9 -10.66 -4.15 6.29
CA ALA A 9 -9.80 -4.86 7.25
C ALA A 9 -10.25 -6.32 7.47
N SER A 10 -11.55 -6.60 7.38
CA SER A 10 -12.09 -7.96 7.47
C SER A 10 -11.71 -8.79 6.25
N GLU A 11 -11.87 -8.23 5.05
CA GLU A 11 -11.50 -8.88 3.79
C GLU A 11 -9.99 -9.16 3.70
N LEU A 12 -9.17 -8.23 4.18
CA LEU A 12 -7.73 -8.44 4.29
C LEU A 12 -7.38 -9.64 5.17
N ARG A 13 -8.05 -9.77 6.32
CA ARG A 13 -7.82 -10.90 7.23
C ARG A 13 -8.24 -12.22 6.59
N ASP A 14 -9.37 -12.22 5.90
CA ASP A 14 -10.00 -13.44 5.40
C ASP A 14 -9.35 -13.91 4.06
N ASN A 15 -8.80 -12.98 3.26
CA ASN A 15 -8.21 -13.24 1.93
C ASN A 15 -6.77 -12.71 1.79
N CYS A 16 -5.98 -12.79 2.86
CA CYS A 16 -4.66 -12.13 2.93
C CYS A 16 -3.72 -12.52 1.78
N SER A 17 -3.60 -13.81 1.45
CA SER A 17 -2.68 -14.30 0.42
C SER A 17 -2.98 -13.70 -0.95
N ASP A 18 -4.24 -13.78 -1.40
CA ASP A 18 -4.68 -13.27 -2.70
C ASP A 18 -4.50 -11.75 -2.81
N ILE A 19 -4.65 -11.03 -1.69
CA ILE A 19 -4.42 -9.59 -1.64
C ILE A 19 -2.93 -9.27 -1.74
N LEU A 20 -2.07 -10.03 -1.05
CA LEU A 20 -0.62 -9.84 -1.11
C LEU A 20 -0.06 -10.14 -2.51
N ASP A 21 -0.60 -11.13 -3.23
CA ASP A 21 -0.19 -11.42 -4.60
C ASP A 21 -0.44 -10.24 -5.56
N ARG A 22 -1.41 -9.38 -5.24
CA ARG A 22 -1.73 -8.18 -6.02
C ARG A 22 -0.80 -7.01 -5.68
N VAL A 23 -0.24 -6.99 -4.47
CA VAL A 23 0.62 -5.90 -3.95
C VAL A 23 1.94 -5.79 -4.71
N ASP A 24 2.37 -6.87 -5.35
CA ASP A 24 3.58 -6.86 -6.19
C ASP A 24 3.46 -5.94 -7.42
N THR A 25 2.22 -5.62 -7.84
CA THR A 25 1.97 -4.83 -9.06
C THR A 25 1.15 -3.56 -8.81
N ALA A 26 0.58 -3.38 -7.61
CA ALA A 26 -0.26 -2.24 -7.26
C ALA A 26 -0.28 -1.98 -5.74
N ARG A 27 -0.69 -0.77 -5.34
CA ARG A 27 -0.97 -0.47 -3.93
C ARG A 27 -2.35 -0.97 -3.55
N VAL A 28 -2.49 -1.47 -2.32
CA VAL A 28 -3.80 -1.86 -1.77
C VAL A 28 -4.13 -0.95 -0.60
N ARG A 29 -5.27 -0.27 -0.69
CA ARG A 29 -5.79 0.60 0.36
C ARG A 29 -6.69 -0.20 1.29
N VAL A 30 -6.40 -0.15 2.59
CA VAL A 30 -7.14 -0.86 3.63
C VAL A 30 -8.04 0.11 4.38
N GLN A 31 -9.34 -0.19 4.40
CA GLN A 31 -10.35 0.59 5.08
C GLN A 31 -10.92 -0.12 6.30
N LYS A 32 -11.24 0.66 7.34
CA LYS A 32 -11.99 0.19 8.51
C LYS A 32 -13.01 1.25 8.91
N TYR A 33 -14.27 0.84 9.04
CA TYR A 33 -15.40 1.72 9.33
C TYR A 33 -15.59 2.85 8.30
N GLY A 34 -15.32 2.57 7.02
CA GLY A 34 -15.45 3.55 5.93
C GLY A 34 -14.30 4.55 5.81
N GLU A 35 -13.28 4.44 6.67
CA GLU A 35 -12.11 5.33 6.67
C GLU A 35 -10.85 4.59 6.21
N ASP A 36 -9.98 5.31 5.49
CA ASP A 36 -8.66 4.83 5.11
C ASP A 36 -7.78 4.69 6.36
N ARG A 37 -7.22 3.50 6.57
CA ARG A 37 -6.40 3.19 7.75
C ARG A 37 -4.97 2.83 7.43
N ALA A 38 -4.74 2.14 6.31
CA ALA A 38 -3.40 1.73 5.91
C ALA A 38 -3.31 1.55 4.39
N TYR A 39 -2.08 1.51 3.90
CA TYR A 39 -1.75 1.02 2.57
C TYR A 39 -0.84 -0.19 2.71
N ILE A 40 -1.10 -1.23 1.92
CA ILE A 40 -0.18 -2.34 1.71
C ILE A 40 0.52 -2.07 0.39
N ILE A 41 1.85 -2.04 0.45
CA ILE A 41 2.73 -1.78 -0.67
C ILE A 41 3.88 -2.78 -0.64
N SER A 42 4.53 -3.00 -1.78
CA SER A 42 5.72 -3.84 -1.80
C SER A 42 6.84 -3.19 -0.98
N VAL A 43 7.70 -4.01 -0.36
CA VAL A 43 8.87 -3.52 0.39
C VAL A 43 9.79 -2.70 -0.52
N ARG A 44 9.90 -3.08 -1.79
CA ARG A 44 10.68 -2.34 -2.80
C ARG A 44 10.10 -0.94 -3.01
N GLU A 45 8.78 -0.82 -3.11
CA GLU A 45 8.12 0.46 -3.27
C GLU A 45 8.26 1.35 -2.04
N LEU A 46 8.12 0.79 -0.83
CA LEU A 46 8.36 1.53 0.41
C LEU A 46 9.76 2.15 0.43
N ARG A 47 10.80 1.36 0.12
CA ARG A 47 12.19 1.86 0.08
C ARG A 47 12.39 2.97 -0.96
N ALA A 48 11.81 2.82 -2.14
CA ALA A 48 11.90 3.84 -3.19
C ALA A 48 11.24 5.17 -2.75
N LEU A 49 10.13 5.11 -2.00
CA LEU A 49 9.48 6.29 -1.43
C LEU A 49 10.35 6.94 -0.35
N GLU A 50 10.90 6.14 0.57
CA GLU A 50 11.80 6.62 1.63
C GLU A 50 13.05 7.30 1.05
N GLU A 51 13.68 6.70 0.03
CA GLU A 51 14.81 7.29 -0.71
C GLU A 51 14.42 8.61 -1.37
N THR A 52 13.23 8.67 -1.99
CA THR A 52 12.73 9.88 -2.63
C THR A 52 12.53 11.01 -1.60
N ILE A 53 11.93 10.71 -0.45
CA ILE A 53 11.74 11.67 0.64
C ILE A 53 13.09 12.18 1.14
N ALA A 54 14.05 11.27 1.39
CA ALA A 54 15.38 11.64 1.85
C ALA A 54 16.12 12.57 0.87
N ILE A 55 15.96 12.37 -0.44
CA ILE A 55 16.54 13.27 -1.45
C ILE A 55 15.90 14.67 -1.38
N LEU A 56 14.58 14.73 -1.25
CA LEU A 56 13.84 16.00 -1.22
C LEU A 56 14.11 16.80 0.06
N GLU A 57 14.24 16.13 1.20
CA GLU A 57 14.54 16.79 2.48
C GLU A 57 15.95 17.40 2.50
N ASN A 58 16.93 16.76 1.86
CA ASN A 58 18.31 17.26 1.78
C ASN A 58 18.51 18.38 0.73
N GLN A 59 17.46 18.77 0.00
CA GLN A 59 17.49 19.88 -0.96
C GLN A 59 16.92 21.20 -0.38
N ASN A 60 16.42 21.18 0.86
CA ASN A 60 15.96 22.35 1.62
C ASN A 60 16.93 22.71 2.75
#